data_AF-A0A6L4WYY8-F1
#
_entry.id   AF-A0A6L4WYY8-F1
#
_cell.length_a   1.000
_cell.length_b   1.000
_cell.length_c   1.000
_cell.angle_alpha   90.00
_cell.angle_beta   90.00
_cell.angle_gamma   90.00
#
_symmetry.space_group_name_H-M   'P 1'
#
loop_
_entity.id
_entity.type
_entity.pdbx_description
1 polymer ?
#
loop_
_entity_poly.entity_id
_entity_poly.type
_entity_poly.pdbx_seq_one_letter_code
_entity_poly.pdbx_strand_id
1 'polypeptide(L)' 'MMRLIDGEPYISQSDMAALGECSDSTVAYLTSRGVFRESVKRASGRYWYRLADALSWRASYRQGR' A
#
# COMPACT_ATOMS: atom_id res chain seq x y z
N MET A 1 10.22 2.95 3.83
CA MET A 1 11.13 3.26 2.71
C MET A 1 10.35 3.66 1.46
N MET A 2 10.60 4.86 0.92
CA MET A 2 9.92 5.41 -0.26
C MET A 2 10.77 5.26 -1.54
N ARG A 3 10.11 5.11 -2.69
CA ARG A 3 10.75 5.04 -4.02
C ARG A 3 9.89 5.75 -5.07
N LEU A 4 10.52 6.30 -6.10
CA LEU A 4 9.81 6.78 -7.30
C LEU A 4 9.68 5.67 -8.34
N ILE A 5 8.47 5.47 -8.88
CA ILE A 5 8.18 4.56 -9.98
C ILE A 5 7.31 5.31 -10.98
N ASP A 6 7.76 5.43 -12.23
CA ASP A 6 7.09 6.22 -13.29
C ASP A 6 6.76 7.66 -12.88
N GLY A 7 7.67 8.29 -12.11
CA GLY A 7 7.52 9.67 -11.64
C GLY A 7 6.60 9.85 -10.42
N GLU A 8 5.95 8.79 -9.95
CA GLU A 8 5.07 8.85 -8.77
C GLU A 8 5.73 8.23 -7.53
N PRO A 9 5.44 8.74 -6.32
CA PRO A 9 5.94 8.17 -5.07
C PRO A 9 5.19 6.90 -4.68
N TYR A 10 5.95 5.85 -4.39
CA TYR A 10 5.47 4.58 -3.85
C TYR A 10 6.15 4.28 -2.52
N ILE A 11 5.44 3.58 -1.66
CA ILE A 11 5.89 3.13 -0.35
C ILE A 11 5.95 1.60 -0.27
N SER A 12 6.73 1.08 0.66
CA SER A 12 6.82 -0.36 0.89
C SER A 12 5.58 -0.92 1.57
N GLN A 13 5.42 -2.25 1.56
CA GLN A 13 4.37 -2.95 2.29
C GLN A 13 4.36 -2.60 3.79
N SER A 14 5.53 -2.50 4.42
CA SER A 14 5.62 -2.19 5.86
C SER A 14 5.24 -0.74 6.16
N ASP A 15 5.52 0.21 5.25
CA ASP A 15 5.03 1.59 5.40
C ASP A 15 3.51 1.66 5.21
N MET A 16 2.97 0.88 4.27
CA MET A 16 1.52 0.76 4.06
C MET A 16 0.82 0.20 5.30
N ALA A 17 1.41 -0.81 5.94
CA ALA A 17 0.93 -1.40 7.18
C ALA A 17 0.99 -0.39 8.34
N ALA A 18 2.08 0.38 8.46
CA ALA A 18 2.20 1.44 9.44
C ALA A 18 1.15 2.56 9.25
N LEU A 19 0.89 2.97 7.99
CA LEU A 19 -0.17 3.95 7.68
C LEU A 19 -1.57 3.43 8.04
N GLY A 20 -1.81 2.14 7.79
CA GLY A 20 -3.07 1.46 8.08
C GLY A 20 -3.25 1.03 9.52
N GLU A 21 -2.25 1.23 10.40
CA GLU A 21 -2.23 0.71 11.78
C GLU A 21 -2.62 -0.79 11.81
N CYS A 22 -2.02 -1.57 10.91
CA CYS A 22 -2.26 -3.00 10.73
C CYS A 22 -0.95 -3.77 10.49
N SER A 23 -1.06 -5.10 10.34
CA SER A 23 0.12 -5.94 10.11
C SER A 23 0.48 -6.03 8.63
N ASP A 24 1.76 -6.32 8.33
CA ASP A 24 2.22 -6.61 6.97
C ASP A 24 1.41 -7.76 6.35
N SER A 25 1.02 -8.77 7.13
CA SER A 25 0.17 -9.87 6.70
C SER A 25 -1.23 -9.41 6.30
N THR A 26 -1.80 -8.41 6.98
CA THR A 26 -3.08 -7.80 6.60
C THR A 26 -2.96 -7.13 5.23
N VAL A 27 -1.90 -6.35 5.01
CA VAL A 27 -1.65 -5.70 3.71
C VAL A 27 -1.44 -6.74 2.62
N ALA A 28 -0.67 -7.80 2.88
CA ALA A 28 -0.47 -8.90 1.93
C ALA A 28 -1.81 -9.59 1.59
N TYR A 29 -2.64 -9.86 2.59
CA TYR A 29 -3.97 -10.44 2.39
C TYR A 29 -4.84 -9.55 1.51
N LEU A 30 -4.97 -8.25 1.82
CA LEU A 30 -5.75 -7.31 1.01
C LEU A 30 -5.21 -7.18 -0.42
N THR A 31 -3.88 -7.21 -0.58
CA THR A 31 -3.22 -7.22 -1.90
C THR A 31 -3.62 -8.46 -2.70
N SER A 32 -3.61 -9.64 -2.07
CA SER A 32 -4.01 -10.91 -2.71
C SER A 32 -5.49 -10.93 -3.11
N ARG A 33 -6.33 -10.17 -2.40
CA ARG A 33 -7.76 -9.96 -2.71
C ARG A 33 -7.99 -8.91 -3.80
N GLY A 34 -6.93 -8.28 -4.32
CA GLY A 34 -7.02 -7.28 -5.39
C GLY A 34 -7.42 -5.88 -4.92
N VAL A 35 -7.43 -5.60 -3.61
CA VAL A 35 -7.85 -4.29 -3.06
C VAL A 35 -6.99 -3.14 -3.59
N PHE A 36 -5.70 -3.40 -3.84
CA PHE A 36 -4.75 -2.40 -4.32
C PHE A 36 -4.37 -2.60 -5.80
N ARG A 37 -5.18 -3.30 -6.60
CA ARG A 37 -4.79 -3.73 -7.96
C ARG A 37 -4.31 -2.59 -8.86
N GLU A 38 -4.90 -1.41 -8.73
CA GLU A 38 -4.55 -0.22 -9.54
C GLU A 38 -3.44 0.64 -8.92
N SER A 39 -3.13 0.42 -7.65
CA SER A 39 -2.19 1.22 -6.86
C SER A 39 -0.94 0.46 -6.45
N VAL A 40 -0.83 -0.83 -6.80
CA VAL A 40 0.32 -1.68 -6.48
C VAL A 40 1.16 -1.98 -7.72
N LYS A 41 2.48 -1.84 -7.58
CA LYS A 41 3.47 -2.27 -8.58
C LYS A 41 4.43 -3.28 -7.97
N ARG A 42 4.94 -4.19 -8.80
CA ARG A 42 5.97 -5.14 -8.39
C ARG A 42 7.31 -4.70 -8.98
N ALA A 43 8.28 -4.40 -8.11
CA ALA A 43 9.62 -3.98 -8.52
C ALA A 43 10.65 -4.64 -7.61
N SER A 44 11.69 -5.23 -8.21
CA SER A 44 12.75 -5.96 -7.49
C SER A 44 12.19 -7.05 -6.56
N GLY A 45 11.16 -7.77 -7.00
CA GLY A 45 10.52 -8.85 -6.24
C GLY A 45 9.58 -8.41 -5.11
N ARG A 46 9.48 -7.10 -4.82
CA ARG A 46 8.65 -6.54 -3.73
C ARG A 46 7.44 -5.80 -4.26
N TYR A 47 6.38 -5.75 -3.45
CA TYR A 47 5.22 -4.90 -3.70
C TYR A 47 5.48 -3.46 -3.23
N TRP A 48 5.05 -2.51 -4.05
CA TRP A 48 5.15 -1.08 -3.84
C TRP A 48 3.78 -0.47 -4.04
N TYR A 49 3.33 0.37 -3.11
CA TYR A 49 1.99 0.95 -3.08
C TYR A 49 2.07 2.44 -3.36
N ARG A 50 1.27 2.96 -4.30
CA ARG A 50 1.26 4.39 -4.63
C ARG A 50 0.87 5.17 -3.37
N LEU A 51 1.69 6.15 -2.99
CA LEU A 51 1.52 6.90 -1.75
C LEU A 51 0.16 7.64 -1.69
N ALA A 52 -0.26 8.27 -2.79
CA ALA A 52 -1.54 8.98 -2.86
C ALA A 52 -2.74 8.05 -2.58
N ASP A 53 -2.73 6.85 -3.15
CA ASP A 53 -3.77 5.85 -2.95
C ASP A 53 -3.70 5.24 -1.54
N ALA A 54 -2.50 5.06 -0.99
CA ALA A 54 -2.29 4.61 0.39
C ALA A 54 -2.86 5.60 1.42
N LEU A 55 -2.66 6.90 1.21
CA LEU A 55 -3.21 7.95 2.07
C LEU A 55 -4.74 8.01 1.99
N SER A 56 -5.30 7.88 0.78
CA SER A 56 -6.74 7.79 0.56
C SER A 56 -7.35 6.56 1.24
N TRP A 57 -6.71 5.40 1.06
CA TRP A 57 -7.13 4.15 1.70
C TRP A 57 -7.12 4.25 3.23
N ARG A 58 -6.09 4.85 3.84
CA ARG A 58 -6.04 5.08 5.29
C ARG A 58 -7.28 5.81 5.80
N ALA A 59 -7.72 6.86 5.09
CA ALA A 59 -8.89 7.65 5.49
C ALA A 59 -10.19 6.82 5.46
N SER A 60 -10.35 5.93 4.47
CA SER A 60 -11.49 5.01 4.39
C SER A 60 -11.39 3.85 5.40
N TYR A 61 -10.21 3.28 5.58
CA TYR A 61 -9.97 2.15 6.47
C TYR A 61 -10.21 2.50 7.95
N ARG A 62 -9.90 3.74 8.36
CA ARG A 62 -10.21 4.22 9.73
C ARG A 62 -11.69 4.48 9.98
N GLN A 63 -12.52 4.69 8.95
CA GLN A 63 -13.96 4.95 9.12
C GLN A 63 -14.79 3.66 9.16
N GLY A 64 -14.29 2.58 8.56
CA GLY A 64 -14.94 1.25 8.58
C GLY A 64 -14.52 0.36 9.75
N ARG A 65 -13.75 0.90 10.69
CA ARG A 65 -13.24 0.23 11.90
C ARG A 65 -13.78 0.96 13.12
#